data_AF-A0A2T4XDW8-F1
#
_entry.id   AF-A0A2T4XDW8-F1
#
_cell.length_a   1.000
_cell.length_b   1.000
_cell.length_c   1.000
_cell.angle_alpha   90.00
_cell.angle_beta   90.00
_cell.angle_gamma   90.00
#
_symmetry.space_group_name_H-M   'P 1'
#
loop_
_entity.id
_entity.type
_entity.pdbx_description
1 polymer ?
#
loop_
_entity_poly.entity_id
_entity_poly.type
_entity_poly.pdbx_seq_one_letter_code
_entity_poly.pdbx_strand_id
1 'polypeptide(L)'
;MISKVLTWLGLLLFASLMVYAVTDLPMRGTANQPINLETNANQNLVAGTYYIQHAYKDAKTPNIVTVVLGDYRSIDTFGEQIVIYTAGLITLLVLRRNRRIRGGGS
;
A
#
# COMPACT_ATOMS: atom_id res chain seq x y z
N MET A 1 27.89 -19.30 13.63
CA MET A 1 28.42 -17.94 13.43
C MET A 1 28.36 -17.51 11.96
N ILE A 2 28.73 -18.38 11.01
CA ILE A 2 28.62 -18.16 9.55
C ILE A 2 27.24 -17.67 9.08
N SER A 3 26.14 -18.25 9.61
CA SER A 3 24.78 -17.87 9.20
C SER A 3 24.42 -16.44 9.56
N LYS A 4 24.81 -15.97 10.75
CA LYS A 4 24.58 -14.58 11.17
C LYS A 4 25.38 -13.62 10.31
N VAL A 5 26.63 -13.94 9.99
CA VAL A 5 27.47 -13.12 9.10
C VAL A 5 26.86 -13.02 7.70
N LEU A 6 26.33 -14.11 7.16
CA LEU A 6 25.64 -14.11 5.87
C LEU A 6 24.35 -13.27 5.91
N THR A 7 23.57 -13.34 7.00
CA THR A 7 22.38 -12.49 7.19
C THR A 7 22.74 -11.01 7.25
N TRP A 8 23.79 -10.64 7.99
CA TRP A 8 24.24 -9.24 8.09
C TRP A 8 24.76 -8.71 6.75
N LEU A 9 25.51 -9.53 6.00
CA LEU A 9 25.95 -9.17 4.65
C LEU A 9 24.76 -8.98 3.71
N GLY A 10 23.77 -9.87 3.75
CA GLY A 10 22.54 -9.74 2.96
C GLY A 10 21.75 -8.47 3.31
N LEU A 11 21.61 -8.16 4.60
CA LEU A 11 20.94 -6.94 5.06
C LEU A 11 21.68 -5.68 4.62
N LEU A 12 23.01 -5.66 4.73
CA LEU A 12 23.82 -4.52 4.30
C LEU A 12 23.76 -4.32 2.79
N LEU A 13 23.79 -5.40 2.01
CA LEU A 13 23.62 -5.36 0.57
C LEU A 13 22.25 -4.79 0.19
N PHE A 14 21.18 -5.29 0.81
CA PHE A 14 19.82 -4.80 0.58
C PHE A 14 19.65 -3.33 0.99
N ALA A 15 20.17 -2.94 2.16
CA ALA A 15 20.15 -1.57 2.63
C ALA A 15 20.91 -0.63 1.68
N SER A 16 22.09 -1.05 1.20
CA SER A 16 22.86 -0.28 0.22
C SER A 16 22.11 -0.13 -1.10
N LEU A 17 21.43 -1.19 -1.56
CA LEU A 17 20.61 -1.15 -2.77
C LEU A 17 19.42 -0.21 -2.61
N MET A 18 18.77 -0.21 -1.44
CA MET A 18 17.71 0.75 -1.11
C MET A 18 18.21 2.18 -1.09
N VAL A 19 19.38 2.45 -0.49
CA VAL A 19 19.98 3.79 -0.51
C VAL A 19 20.32 4.23 -1.93
N TYR A 20 20.87 3.34 -2.76
CA TYR A 20 21.11 3.61 -4.17
C TYR A 20 19.80 3.96 -4.91
N ALA A 21 18.73 3.19 -4.71
CA ALA A 21 17.43 3.49 -5.29
C ALA A 21 16.86 4.85 -4.83
N VAL A 22 17.11 5.25 -3.58
CA VAL A 22 16.70 6.55 -3.06
C VAL A 22 17.42 7.70 -3.75
N THR A 23 18.67 7.51 -4.21
CA THR A 23 19.38 8.56 -4.96
C THR A 23 18.80 8.82 -6.35
N ASP A 24 18.04 7.88 -6.90
CA ASP A 24 17.33 8.00 -8.19
C ASP A 24 15.95 8.69 -8.03
N LEU A 25 15.54 9.02 -6.80
CA LEU A 25 14.29 9.73 -6.56
C LEU A 25 14.41 11.20 -7.04
N PRO A 26 13.41 11.72 -7.77
CA PRO A 26 13.41 13.10 -8.20
C PRO A 26 13.37 14.06 -7.00
N MET A 27 14.14 15.16 -7.09
CA MET A 27 14.29 16.16 -6.03
C MET A 27 12.95 16.76 -5.62
N ARG A 28 12.61 16.70 -4.32
CA ARG A 28 11.33 17.18 -3.77
C ARG A 28 11.19 18.69 -3.95
N GLY A 29 10.05 19.15 -4.48
CA GLY A 29 9.63 20.55 -4.43
C GLY A 29 9.86 21.39 -5.68
N THR A 30 10.17 20.78 -6.83
CA THR A 30 10.22 21.51 -8.11
C THR A 30 8.91 21.38 -8.89
N ALA A 31 8.48 22.47 -9.53
CA ALA A 31 7.24 22.49 -10.33
C ALA A 31 7.27 21.52 -11.54
N ASN A 32 8.48 21.09 -11.95
CA ASN A 32 8.69 20.19 -13.09
C ASN A 32 8.73 18.70 -12.69
N GLN A 33 8.35 18.33 -11.46
CA GLN A 33 8.26 16.93 -11.07
C GLN A 33 7.12 16.22 -11.81
N PRO A 34 7.31 14.97 -12.29
CA PRO A 34 6.30 14.24 -13.05
C PRO A 34 4.98 14.01 -12.29
N ILE A 35 4.97 14.13 -10.96
CA ILE A 35 3.76 14.12 -10.12
C ILE A 35 2.99 15.45 -10.15
N ASN A 36 3.67 16.57 -10.38
CA ASN A 36 3.10 17.92 -10.44
C ASN A 36 2.78 18.35 -11.87
N LEU A 37 3.32 17.64 -12.87
CA LEU A 37 2.99 17.88 -14.27
C LEU A 37 1.53 17.47 -14.54
N GLU A 38 0.89 18.14 -15.48
CA GLU A 38 -0.45 17.76 -15.95
C GLU A 38 -0.43 16.38 -16.63
N THR A 39 0.72 15.99 -17.16
CA THR A 39 0.91 14.79 -18.00
C THR A 39 2.12 13.98 -17.54
N ASN A 40 1.93 12.66 -17.37
CA ASN A 40 2.97 11.70 -17.04
C ASN A 40 3.92 11.44 -18.22
N ALA A 41 5.03 10.74 -17.97
CA ALA A 41 6.01 10.34 -18.99
C ALA A 41 5.41 9.56 -20.19
N ASN A 42 4.22 8.98 -20.02
CA ASN A 42 3.47 8.23 -21.05
C ASN A 42 2.40 9.08 -21.76
N GLN A 43 2.48 10.42 -21.70
CA GLN A 43 1.51 11.36 -22.28
C GLN A 43 0.06 11.24 -21.77
N ASN A 44 -0.17 10.50 -20.69
CA ASN A 44 -1.47 10.41 -20.01
C ASN A 44 -1.55 11.44 -18.88
N LEU A 45 -2.76 11.96 -18.61
CA LEU A 45 -3.00 12.86 -17.48
C LEU A 45 -2.49 12.23 -16.18
N VAL A 46 -1.76 13.02 -15.39
CA VAL A 46 -1.35 12.60 -14.05
C VAL A 46 -2.60 12.46 -13.20
N ALA A 47 -2.74 11.32 -12.52
CA ALA A 47 -3.93 10.98 -11.73
C ALA A 47 -4.28 12.09 -10.72
N GLY A 48 -3.27 12.73 -10.11
CA GLY A 48 -3.45 13.89 -9.23
C GLY A 48 -4.15 15.07 -9.90
N THR A 49 -3.73 15.46 -11.10
CA THR A 49 -4.33 16.56 -11.88
C THR A 49 -5.75 16.22 -12.34
N TYR A 50 -5.99 14.97 -12.75
CA TYR A 50 -7.33 14.48 -13.08
C TYR A 50 -8.28 14.54 -11.87
N TYR A 51 -7.83 14.06 -10.69
CA TYR A 51 -8.62 14.12 -9.47
C TYR A 51 -8.96 15.56 -9.07
N ILE A 52 -8.02 16.50 -9.21
CA ILE A 52 -8.28 17.92 -8.90
C ILE A 52 -9.34 18.53 -9.83
N GLN A 53 -9.28 18.22 -11.13
CA GLN A 53 -10.19 18.82 -12.12
C GLN A 53 -11.58 18.13 -12.16
N HIS A 54 -11.67 16.83 -11.88
CA HIS A 54 -12.90 16.05 -12.11
C HIS A 54 -13.59 15.54 -10.83
N ALA A 55 -12.93 15.53 -9.66
CA ALA A 55 -13.53 14.99 -8.43
C ALA A 55 -14.83 15.68 -8.02
N TYR A 56 -14.98 16.99 -8.26
CA TYR A 56 -16.22 17.70 -7.95
C TYR A 56 -17.36 17.38 -8.94
N LYS A 57 -17.03 17.16 -10.22
CA LYS A 57 -18.01 16.79 -11.26
C LYS A 57 -18.55 15.37 -11.04
N ASP A 58 -17.68 14.45 -10.65
CA ASP A 58 -18.01 13.03 -10.57
C ASP A 58 -18.74 12.68 -9.25
N ALA A 59 -18.33 13.24 -8.11
CA ALA A 59 -18.85 12.83 -6.80
C ALA A 59 -19.70 13.89 -6.07
N LYS A 60 -19.85 15.11 -6.61
CA LYS A 60 -20.63 16.23 -6.03
C LYS A 60 -20.34 16.51 -4.54
N THR A 61 -19.15 16.16 -4.07
CA THR A 61 -18.71 16.36 -2.68
C THR A 61 -17.53 17.32 -2.66
N PRO A 62 -17.49 18.30 -1.73
CA PRO A 62 -16.41 19.29 -1.70
C PRO A 62 -15.06 18.71 -1.22
N ASN A 63 -15.03 17.50 -0.65
CA ASN A 63 -13.81 16.91 -0.12
C ASN A 63 -13.17 15.92 -1.10
N ILE A 64 -12.14 16.40 -1.82
CA ILE A 64 -11.38 15.62 -2.80
C ILE A 64 -10.77 14.32 -2.24
N VAL A 65 -10.36 14.31 -0.96
CA VAL A 65 -9.74 13.14 -0.33
C VAL A 65 -10.74 11.98 -0.17
N THR A 66 -12.01 12.31 0.12
CA THR A 66 -13.08 11.31 0.24
C THR A 66 -13.37 10.64 -1.10
N VAL A 67 -13.33 11.40 -2.20
CA VAL A 67 -13.56 10.88 -3.55
C VAL A 67 -12.41 9.98 -4.01
N VAL A 68 -11.16 10.35 -3.72
CA VAL A 68 -9.98 9.54 -4.07
C VAL A 68 -9.96 8.21 -3.31
N LEU A 69 -10.26 8.21 -2.00
CA LEU A 69 -10.31 6.98 -1.21
C LEU A 69 -11.55 6.14 -1.51
N GLY A 70 -12.70 6.79 -1.73
CA GLY A 70 -14.00 6.15 -1.87
C GLY A 70 -14.32 5.61 -3.26
N ASP A 71 -13.90 6.30 -4.32
CA ASP A 71 -14.18 5.91 -5.71
C ASP A 71 -12.92 5.43 -6.43
N TYR A 72 -11.85 6.23 -6.46
CA TYR A 72 -10.69 5.93 -7.32
C TYR A 72 -9.71 4.90 -6.74
N ARG A 73 -9.61 4.77 -5.42
CA ARG A 73 -8.72 3.81 -4.73
C ARG A 73 -9.49 2.89 -3.77
N SER A 74 -10.77 2.68 -4.06
CA SER A 74 -11.67 1.79 -3.30
C SER A 74 -11.21 0.33 -3.28
N ILE A 75 -10.49 -0.11 -4.32
CA ILE A 75 -9.96 -1.49 -4.40
C ILE A 75 -8.79 -1.71 -3.41
N ASP A 76 -7.93 -0.71 -3.18
CA ASP A 76 -6.82 -0.81 -2.22
C ASP A 76 -7.36 -1.01 -0.79
N THR A 77 -8.43 -0.29 -0.41
CA THR A 77 -9.07 -0.39 0.91
C THR A 77 -9.96 -1.62 1.07
N PHE A 78 -10.68 -2.03 0.01
CA PHE A 78 -11.46 -3.26 0.01
C PHE A 78 -10.59 -4.51 0.13
N GLY A 79 -9.44 -4.52 -0.55
CA GLY A 79 -8.44 -5.58 -0.42
C GLY A 79 -7.91 -5.73 0.99
N GLU A 80 -7.57 -4.62 1.65
CA GLU A 80 -7.17 -4.61 3.07
C GLU A 80 -8.27 -5.22 3.96
N GLN A 81 -9.53 -4.85 3.72
CA GLN A 81 -10.66 -5.35 4.50
C GLN A 81 -10.84 -6.87 4.38
N ILE A 82 -10.64 -7.43 3.18
CA ILE A 82 -10.69 -8.88 2.92
C ILE A 82 -9.57 -9.62 3.67
N VAL A 83 -8.35 -9.07 3.68
CA VAL A 83 -7.21 -9.68 4.37
C VAL A 83 -7.47 -9.76 5.87
N ILE A 84 -7.93 -8.67 6.48
CA ILE A 84 -8.27 -8.61 7.91
C ILE A 84 -9.39 -9.59 8.24
N TYR A 85 -10.45 -9.63 7.42
CA TYR A 85 -11.55 -10.56 7.60
C TYR A 85 -11.10 -12.03 7.54
N THR A 86 -10.26 -12.37 6.56
CA THR A 86 -9.72 -13.72 6.39
C THR A 86 -8.83 -14.12 7.56
N ALA A 87 -7.94 -13.23 8.01
CA ALA A 87 -7.09 -13.46 9.18
C ALA A 87 -7.91 -13.68 10.46
N GLY A 88 -8.97 -12.87 10.66
CA GLY A 88 -9.91 -13.03 11.77
C GLY A 88 -10.64 -14.37 11.73
N LEU A 89 -11.13 -14.77 10.56
CA LEU A 89 -11.82 -16.05 10.36
C LEU A 89 -10.91 -17.25 10.64
N ILE A 90 -9.67 -17.23 10.12
CA ILE A 90 -8.66 -18.27 10.39
C ILE A 90 -8.38 -18.37 11.89
N THR A 91 -8.19 -17.23 12.56
CA THR A 91 -7.90 -17.18 14.00
C THR A 91 -9.05 -17.77 14.82
N LEU A 92 -10.29 -17.45 14.47
CA LEU A 92 -11.48 -18.00 15.11
C LEU A 92 -11.60 -19.51 14.91
N LEU A 93 -11.37 -20.00 13.68
CA LEU A 93 -11.40 -21.43 13.36
C LEU A 93 -10.32 -22.21 14.13
N VAL A 94 -9.09 -21.70 14.19
CA VAL A 94 -8.00 -22.31 14.96
C VAL A 94 -8.33 -22.35 16.45
N LEU A 95 -8.88 -21.26 17.01
CA LEU A 95 -9.27 -21.23 18.43
C LEU A 95 -10.41 -22.21 18.74
N ARG A 96 -11.41 -22.32 17.85
CA ARG A 96 -12.51 -23.29 18.00
C ARG A 96 -12.02 -24.74 17.93
N ARG A 97 -11.08 -25.04 17.02
CA ARG A 97 -10.44 -26.35 16.92
C ARG A 97 -9.67 -26.68 18.20
N ASN A 98 -8.88 -25.75 18.74
CA ASN A 98 -8.11 -25.97 19.96
C ASN A 98 -8.99 -26.20 21.19
N ARG A 99 -10.15 -25.53 21.30
CA ARG A 99 -11.13 -25.79 22.38
C ARG A 99 -11.76 -27.19 22.27
N ARG A 100 -12.08 -27.67 21.07
CA ARG A 100 -12.63 -29.03 20.88
C ARG A 100 -11.62 -30.12 21.25
N ILE A 101 -10.35 -29.97 20.88
CA ILE A 101 -9.31 -30.96 21.21
C ILE A 101 -9.09 -31.05 22.74
N ARG A 102 -9.15 -29.92 23.46
CA ARG A 102 -8.98 -29.93 24.93
C ARG A 102 -10.21 -30.43 25.70
N GLY A 103 -11.40 -30.43 25.09
CA GLY A 103 -12.65 -30.89 25.73
C GLY A 103 -13.05 -32.34 25.44
N GLY A 104 -12.36 -33.03 24.52
CA GLY A 104 -12.63 -34.43 24.15
C GLY A 104 -11.75 -35.47 24.84
N GLY A 105 -10.95 -35.06 25.84
CA GLY A 105 -10.19 -35.96 26.70
C GLY A 105 -10.82 -36.04 28.08
N SER A 106 -11.93 -36.76 28.19
CA SER A 106 -12.49 -37.28 29.44
C SER A 106 -12.99 -38.69 29.22
#